data_AF-A0A943HW98-F1
#
_entry.id   AF-A0A943HW98-F1
#
_cell.length_a   1.000
_cell.length_b   1.000
_cell.length_c   1.000
_cell.angle_alpha   90.00
_cell.angle_beta   90.00
_cell.angle_gamma   90.00
#
_symmetry.space_group_name_H-M   'P 1'
#
loop_
_entity.id
_entity.type
_entity.pdbx_description
1 polymer ?
#
loop_
_entity_poly.entity_id
_entity_poly.type
_entity_poly.pdbx_seq_one_letter_code
_entity_poly.pdbx_strand_id
1 'polypeptide(L)' 'MSDTRAESAPWPVRVIRFYVDGFRQMTVGRSLWLLIIIKLIIIFGILKLFFFPDILESRYDSDAERSEAVRSSLIDRSR' A
#
# COMPACT_ATOMS: atom_id res chain seq x y z
N MET A 1 -8.08 -19.06 48.36
CA MET A 1 -6.70 -19.20 47.81
C MET A 1 -6.79 -20.33 46.78
N SER A 2 -6.83 -20.14 45.47
CA SER A 2 -6.21 -19.17 44.58
C SER A 2 -7.12 -18.92 43.37
N ASP A 3 -7.42 -17.66 43.13
CA ASP A 3 -8.23 -17.14 42.04
C ASP A 3 -7.33 -17.02 40.78
N THR A 4 -7.16 -18.11 40.04
CA THR A 4 -6.51 -18.05 38.72
C THR A 4 -7.57 -17.73 37.69
N ARG A 5 -7.84 -16.43 37.53
CA ARG A 5 -8.45 -15.86 36.33
C ARG A 5 -7.61 -16.31 35.14
N ALA A 6 -7.98 -17.44 34.56
CA ALA A 6 -7.65 -17.73 33.18
C ALA A 6 -8.35 -16.65 32.38
N GLU A 7 -7.67 -15.52 32.21
CA GLU A 7 -8.04 -14.48 31.28
C GLU A 7 -8.18 -15.19 29.94
N SER A 8 -9.43 -15.48 29.58
CA SER A 8 -9.75 -16.27 28.41
C SER A 8 -9.29 -15.43 27.25
N ALA A 9 -8.13 -15.80 26.67
CA ALA A 9 -7.57 -15.12 25.50
C ALA A 9 -8.73 -14.73 24.58
N PRO A 10 -8.90 -13.44 24.25
CA PRO A 10 -10.09 -12.94 23.60
C PRO A 10 -10.41 -13.82 22.40
N TRP A 11 -11.68 -14.17 22.18
CA TRP A 11 -12.08 -15.02 21.05
C TRP A 11 -11.46 -14.58 19.70
N PRO A 12 -11.30 -13.26 19.41
CA PRO A 12 -10.58 -12.79 18.22
C PRO A 12 -9.12 -13.26 18.13
N VAL A 13 -8.40 -13.34 19.25
CA VAL A 13 -6.98 -13.75 19.29
C VAL A 13 -6.82 -15.21 18.88
N ARG A 14 -7.79 -16.07 19.21
CA ARG A 14 -7.79 -17.48 18.81
C ARG A 14 -8.03 -17.66 17.32
N VAL A 15 -8.95 -16.86 16.76
CA VAL A 15 -9.25 -16.85 15.32
C VAL A 15 -8.04 -16.38 14.52
N ILE A 16 -7.39 -15.28 14.94
CA ILE A 16 -6.16 -14.78 14.29
C ILE A 16 -5.05 -15.83 14.37
N ARG A 17 -4.83 -16.45 15.53
CA ARG A 17 -3.80 -17.47 15.71
C ARG A 17 -4.04 -18.69 14.81
N PHE A 18 -5.28 -19.17 14.71
CA PHE A 18 -5.63 -20.28 13.83
C PHE A 18 -5.36 -19.96 12.36
N TYR A 19 -5.71 -18.75 11.90
CA TYR A 19 -5.46 -18.32 10.53
C TYR A 19 -3.96 -18.19 10.23
N VAL A 20 -3.20 -17.59 11.14
CA VAL A 20 -1.73 -17.45 11.02
C VAL A 20 -1.06 -18.82 11.04
N ASP A 21 -1.45 -19.72 11.94
CA ASP A 21 -0.88 -21.06 12.05
C ASP A 21 -1.22 -21.92 10.82
N GLY A 22 -2.46 -21.87 10.33
CA GLY A 22 -2.89 -22.52 9.10
C GLY A 22 -2.15 -22.00 7.87
N PHE A 23 -2.03 -20.67 7.74
CA PHE A 23 -1.28 -20.03 6.65
C PHE A 23 0.22 -20.41 6.71
N ARG A 24 0.80 -20.52 7.91
CA ARG A 24 2.21 -20.86 8.10
C ARG A 24 2.52 -22.33 7.81
N GLN A 25 1.59 -23.25 8.09
CA GLN A 25 1.72 -24.68 7.76
C GLN A 25 1.53 -24.99 6.26
N MET A 26 0.92 -24.08 5.50
CA MET A 26 0.73 -24.27 4.05
C MET A 26 1.99 -23.91 3.26
N THR A 27 2.75 -24.92 2.84
CA THR A 27 3.87 -24.78 1.89
C THR A 27 3.41 -24.22 0.55
N VAL A 28 2.25 -24.66 0.05
CA VAL A 28 1.67 -24.16 -1.21
C VAL A 28 1.14 -22.73 -1.06
N GLY A 29 0.44 -22.44 0.04
CA GLY A 29 -0.15 -21.13 0.31
C GLY A 29 0.89 -20.01 0.39
N ARG A 30 2.04 -20.27 1.01
CA ARG A 30 3.16 -19.32 1.09
C ARG A 30 3.72 -18.97 -0.29
N SER A 31 3.89 -19.97 -1.16
CA SER A 31 4.38 -19.77 -2.53
C SER A 31 3.36 -19.01 -3.40
N LEU A 32 2.06 -19.29 -3.25
CA LEU A 32 1.01 -18.55 -3.93
C LEU A 32 0.95 -17.09 -3.46
N TRP A 33 1.07 -16.85 -2.16
CA TRP A 33 1.07 -15.49 -1.61
C TRP A 33 2.26 -14.67 -2.12
N LEU A 34 3.44 -15.29 -2.21
CA LEU A 34 4.60 -14.67 -2.84
C LEU A 34 4.34 -14.31 -4.30
N LEU A 35 3.72 -15.21 -5.07
CA LEU A 35 3.33 -14.95 -6.46
C LEU A 35 2.35 -13.77 -6.56
N ILE A 36 1.35 -13.70 -5.66
CA ILE A 36 0.40 -12.57 -5.61
C ILE A 36 1.14 -11.27 -5.34
N ILE A 37 2.08 -11.24 -4.38
CA ILE A 37 2.88 -10.04 -4.09
C ILE A 37 3.70 -9.62 -5.29
N ILE A 38 4.41 -10.55 -5.93
CA ILE A 38 5.19 -10.27 -7.14
C ILE A 38 4.29 -9.66 -8.21
N LYS A 39 3.11 -10.25 -8.44
CA LYS A 39 2.15 -9.75 -9.41
C LYS A 39 1.63 -8.37 -9.05
N LEU A 40 1.37 -8.09 -7.77
CA LEU A 40 0.96 -6.76 -7.30
C LEU A 40 2.06 -5.72 -7.49
N ILE A 41 3.33 -6.05 -7.23
CA ILE A 41 4.47 -5.16 -7.49
C ILE A 41 4.58 -4.88 -8.99
N ILE A 42 4.48 -5.90 -9.84
CA ILE A 42 4.55 -5.74 -11.30
C ILE A 42 3.39 -4.90 -11.81
N ILE A 43 2.15 -5.20 -11.40
CA ILE A 43 0.97 -4.43 -11.81
C ILE A 43 1.09 -2.99 -11.32
N PHE A 44 1.48 -2.77 -10.05
CA PHE A 44 1.64 -1.42 -9.52
C PHE A 44 2.79 -0.67 -10.20
N GLY A 45 3.89 -1.34 -10.51
CA GLY A 45 5.02 -0.75 -11.24
C GLY A 45 4.67 -0.37 -12.66
N ILE A 46 3.99 -1.25 -13.41
CA ILE A 46 3.50 -0.99 -14.77
C ILE A 46 2.43 0.09 -14.74
N LEU A 47 1.41 -0.02 -13.88
CA LEU A 47 0.38 1.02 -13.75
C LEU A 47 1.00 2.36 -13.37
N LYS A 48 1.96 2.39 -12.44
CA LYS A 48 2.66 3.62 -12.09
C LYS A 48 3.44 4.17 -13.28
N LEU A 49 4.18 3.35 -14.01
CA LEU A 49 4.98 3.81 -15.15
C LEU A 49 4.12 4.26 -16.34
N PHE A 50 3.01 3.56 -16.63
CA PHE A 50 2.14 3.84 -17.77
C PHE A 50 1.03 4.87 -17.47
N PHE A 51 0.52 4.93 -16.24
CA PHE A 51 -0.51 5.89 -15.82
C PHE A 51 0.06 7.11 -15.07
N PHE A 52 1.31 7.05 -14.60
CA PHE A 52 2.06 8.19 -14.06
C PHE A 52 3.44 8.36 -14.72
N PRO A 53 3.58 8.34 -16.06
CA PRO A 53 4.80 8.81 -16.70
C PRO A 53 4.87 10.32 -16.48
N ASP A 54 5.78 10.76 -15.61
CA ASP A 54 6.24 12.14 -15.47
C ASP A 54 5.29 13.28 -15.82
N ILE A 55 4.12 13.27 -15.18
CA ILE A 55 3.29 14.47 -15.09
C ILE A 55 4.04 15.59 -14.33
N LEU A 56 5.22 15.29 -13.74
CA LEU A 56 6.13 16.22 -13.06
C LEU A 56 7.54 16.30 -13.66
N GLU A 57 7.83 15.74 -14.84
CA GLU A 57 9.14 15.96 -15.50
C GLU A 57 9.00 16.35 -16.98
N SER A 58 7.78 16.39 -17.52
CA SER A 58 7.60 16.68 -18.94
C SER A 58 7.89 18.15 -19.37
N ARG A 59 8.06 19.15 -18.48
CA ARG A 59 8.30 20.55 -18.95
C ARG A 59 9.12 21.54 -18.09
N TYR A 60 9.63 21.21 -16.90
CA TYR A 60 10.40 22.19 -16.11
C TYR A 60 11.45 21.51 -15.22
N ASP A 61 12.70 21.98 -15.30
CA ASP A 61 13.89 21.47 -14.60
C ASP A 61 13.90 21.74 -13.08
N SER A 62 12.89 22.45 -12.54
CA SER A 62 12.78 22.76 -11.10
C SER A 62 11.33 22.82 -10.62
N ASP A 63 11.03 22.15 -9.50
CA ASP A 63 9.72 22.13 -8.84
C ASP A 63 9.23 23.53 -8.41
N ALA A 64 10.16 24.48 -8.21
CA ALA A 64 9.84 25.85 -7.86
C ALA A 64 9.21 26.62 -9.04
N GLU A 65 9.71 26.41 -10.26
CA GLU A 65 9.27 27.13 -11.46
C GLU A 65 7.89 26.64 -11.93
N ARG A 66 7.61 25.34 -11.76
CA ARG A 66 6.30 24.74 -12.01
C ARG A 66 5.20 25.31 -11.11
N SER A 67 5.50 25.48 -9.82
CA SER A 67 4.54 26.00 -8.85
C SER A 67 4.14 27.44 -9.16
N GLU A 68 5.06 28.25 -9.68
CA GLU A 68 4.82 29.65 -10.09
C GLU A 68 3.92 29.73 -11.34
N ALA A 69 4.15 28.87 -12.35
CA ALA A 69 3.34 28.83 -13.57
C ALA A 69 1.89 28.33 -13.35
N VAL A 70 1.69 27.38 -12.42
CA VAL A 70 0.33 26.95 -12.03
C VAL A 70 -0.36 28.04 -11.22
N ARG A 71 0.37 28.75 -10.35
CA ARG A 71 -0.18 29.91 -9.62
C ARG A 71 -0.68 30.99 -10.55
N SER A 72 0.12 31.38 -11.55
CA SER A 72 -0.25 32.45 -12.48
C SER A 72 -1.47 32.10 -13.32
N SER A 73 -1.57 30.86 -13.82
CA SER A 73 -2.73 30.39 -14.59
C SER A 73 -4.04 30.28 -13.79
N LEU A 74 -3.96 30.03 -12.48
CA LEU A 74 -5.14 30.02 -11.59
C LEU A 74 -5.60 31.43 -11.21
N ILE A 75 -4.66 32.37 -11.04
CA ILE A 75 -4.96 33.77 -10.73
C ILE A 75 -5.59 34.46 -11.96
N ASP A 76 -5.03 34.24 -13.15
CA ASP A 76 -5.48 34.87 -14.41
C ASP A 76 -6.87 34.41 -14.86
N ARG A 77 -7.21 33.13 -14.64
CA ARG A 77 -8.54 32.57 -14.95
C ARG A 77 -9.63 33.02 -13.96
N SER A 78 -9.26 33.50 -12.78
CA SER A 78 -10.19 33.94 -11.74
C SER A 78 -10.67 35.39 -11.89
N ARG A 79 -10.23 36.08 -12.96
CA ARG A 79 -10.61 37.46 -13.29
C ARG A 79 -11.48 37.50 -14.54
#